data_AF-L8FYP7-F1
#
_entry.id   AF-L8FYP7-F1
#
_cell.length_a   1.000
_cell.length_b   1.000
_cell.length_c   1.000
_cell.angle_alpha   90.00
_cell.angle_beta   90.00
_cell.angle_gamma   90.00
#
_symmetry.space_group_name_H-M   'P 1'
#
loop_
_entity.id
_entity.type
_entity.pdbx_description
1 polymer ?
#
loop_
_entity_poly.entity_id
_entity_poly.type
_entity_poly.pdbx_seq_one_letter_code
_entity_poly.pdbx_strand_id
1 'polypeptide(L)'
;MDTMESLAPSSLSSHYRPPHGKLARQSTPVEALQSSLTFVDSDKDPALNQLQLQRDDRHQRDMDLDKDLALSQLQLQSRDQRQRQRDIDISHAHPEASYAHIDPQPRWSGPRGFGARHIHDDVPFSLWSEENQNYRHASSHELAYILDRYHAAKVEWYEHILVLQTLNPPNPVPLTVACTPVIFVPIGQEGLDIAGRAPYFNYRLADPCPNLRLPRSQRPEKSQMHEVVSALLQLAEVRRVNFCPASIIVELVYGDGRLYERGSLPYYVAGLPTTYHHDPTPFFQSMGSHTRERLLDPTLYLPGHIIGPLPQDISNYLRDPNWGAINPGVRLSTGPVTSSGAEAEVNQSTTCGVLLRQGSSMFVTIANHGFLANDSGEVFHPVADGDMIGNIVKRYPELDIAMVQLTPANSNRFTNGTYFQAEPPRRLAARRELFRGAWFEVDGMSTGLLSFQYWSDSMECPRRPPGHPPIPVSRWKIDITCRIFGATSPEMMDGLCGAPFVEERTGNVAGFFHLANGDWAECATLDDLVAEGYDVV
;
A
#
# COMPACT_ATOMS: atom_id res chain seq x y z
N MET A 1 -31.50 -61.38 39.50
CA MET A 1 -32.68 -61.13 38.66
C MET A 1 -32.52 -59.80 37.96
N ASP A 2 -31.75 -59.61 36.90
CA ASP A 2 -30.74 -60.37 36.13
C ASP A 2 -30.11 -59.31 35.20
N THR A 3 -28.84 -58.94 35.37
CA THR A 3 -27.65 -59.31 34.57
C THR A 3 -27.67 -58.97 33.07
N MET A 4 -26.63 -58.19 32.69
CA MET A 4 -25.79 -58.26 31.47
C MET A 4 -26.47 -57.95 30.11
N GLU A 5 -25.86 -57.31 29.11
CA GLU A 5 -24.49 -57.33 28.56
C GLU A 5 -24.37 -56.12 27.58
N SER A 6 -23.37 -55.24 27.67
CA SER A 6 -22.17 -55.19 26.78
C SER A 6 -22.42 -55.55 25.30
N LEU A 7 -22.14 -54.61 24.38
CA LEU A 7 -21.27 -54.83 23.19
C LEU A 7 -21.10 -53.52 22.37
N ALA A 8 -19.85 -53.20 22.05
CA ALA A 8 -19.42 -52.17 21.09
C ALA A 8 -19.42 -52.70 19.64
N PRO A 9 -19.31 -51.81 18.63
CA PRO A 9 -18.35 -52.02 17.55
C PRO A 9 -17.62 -50.71 17.17
N SER A 10 -16.28 -50.68 17.25
CA SER A 10 -15.31 -51.01 16.20
C SER A 10 -15.06 -49.89 15.17
N SER A 11 -13.86 -49.33 15.31
CA SER A 11 -13.12 -48.44 14.43
C SER A 11 -12.96 -48.95 12.98
N LEU A 12 -13.14 -48.05 12.01
CA LEU A 12 -12.59 -48.19 10.65
C LEU A 12 -11.76 -46.94 10.34
N SER A 13 -10.45 -47.11 10.48
CA SER A 13 -9.39 -46.19 10.06
C SER A 13 -9.11 -46.43 8.58
N SER A 14 -9.33 -45.42 7.73
CA SER A 14 -8.97 -45.47 6.32
C SER A 14 -7.48 -45.08 6.16
N HIS A 15 -6.66 -46.08 5.85
CA HIS A 15 -5.27 -45.89 5.45
C HIS A 15 -5.20 -45.29 4.04
N TYR A 16 -4.70 -44.06 3.92
CA TYR A 16 -4.23 -43.49 2.66
C TYR A 16 -2.69 -43.43 2.68
N ARG A 17 -2.04 -44.26 1.86
CA ARG A 17 -0.58 -44.26 1.62
C ARG A 17 -0.27 -43.36 0.41
N PRO A 18 0.70 -42.45 0.48
CA PRO A 18 1.30 -41.85 -0.70
C PRO A 18 2.48 -42.72 -1.22
N PRO A 19 2.75 -42.74 -2.54
CA PRO A 19 3.82 -43.54 -3.10
C PRO A 19 5.20 -42.88 -2.94
N HIS A 20 6.18 -43.68 -2.50
CA HIS A 20 7.59 -43.35 -2.53
C HIS A 20 8.16 -43.47 -3.96
N GLY A 21 8.64 -42.37 -4.52
CA GLY A 21 9.55 -42.35 -5.67
C GLY A 21 10.97 -42.03 -5.20
N LYS A 22 11.87 -43.03 -5.24
CA LYS A 22 13.32 -42.86 -5.04
C LYS A 22 13.93 -42.38 -6.35
N LEU A 23 14.59 -41.23 -6.35
CA LEU A 23 15.62 -40.89 -7.34
C LEU A 23 16.93 -40.62 -6.58
N ALA A 24 17.85 -41.57 -6.75
CA ALA A 24 19.23 -41.45 -6.31
C ALA A 24 19.97 -40.51 -7.26
N ARG A 25 20.67 -39.50 -6.72
CA ARG A 25 21.81 -38.87 -7.40
C ARG A 25 23.08 -39.25 -6.67
N GLN A 26 23.97 -39.83 -7.44
CA GLN A 26 25.31 -40.27 -7.09
C GLN A 26 26.18 -39.04 -6.80
N SER A 27 26.89 -39.07 -5.67
CA SER A 27 28.01 -38.18 -5.38
C SER A 27 29.30 -38.96 -5.65
N THR A 28 30.12 -38.48 -6.59
CA THR A 28 31.48 -39.00 -6.83
C THR A 28 32.48 -38.31 -5.89
N PRO A 29 33.50 -39.01 -5.38
CA PRO A 29 34.52 -38.45 -4.49
C PRO A 29 35.75 -38.00 -5.29
N VAL A 30 36.34 -36.86 -4.92
CA VAL A 30 37.75 -36.56 -5.24
C VAL A 30 38.38 -35.96 -3.99
N GLU A 31 39.14 -36.81 -3.30
CA GLU A 31 40.19 -36.42 -2.36
C GLU A 31 41.45 -35.98 -3.11
N ALA A 32 42.32 -35.29 -2.36
CA ALA A 32 43.74 -35.06 -2.58
C ALA A 32 44.17 -33.88 -3.47
N LEU A 33 44.64 -32.81 -2.79
CA LEU A 33 46.03 -32.33 -2.89
C LEU A 33 46.25 -31.18 -1.87
N GLN A 34 46.70 -31.55 -0.67
CA GLN A 34 47.44 -30.65 0.21
C GLN A 34 48.93 -30.94 0.01
N SER A 35 49.66 -30.00 -0.59
CA SER A 35 51.12 -29.91 -0.41
C SER A 35 51.63 -28.51 -0.73
N SER A 36 52.22 -27.88 0.28
CA SER A 36 53.37 -26.96 0.21
C SER A 36 53.29 -25.77 -0.77
N LEU A 37 52.91 -24.61 -0.24
CA LEU A 37 53.34 -23.31 -0.78
C LEU A 37 54.18 -22.60 0.29
N THR A 38 55.49 -22.61 0.07
CA THR A 38 56.46 -21.74 0.72
C THR A 38 56.24 -20.30 0.24
N PHE A 39 56.01 -19.40 1.18
CA PHE A 39 56.02 -17.95 0.98
C PHE A 39 57.35 -17.53 0.34
N VAL A 40 57.29 -17.00 -0.89
CA VAL A 40 58.40 -16.25 -1.49
C VAL A 40 58.09 -14.77 -1.27
N ASP A 41 58.95 -14.14 -0.49
CA ASP A 41 58.93 -12.72 -0.15
C ASP A 41 59.21 -11.88 -1.41
N SER A 42 58.21 -11.14 -1.90
CA SER A 42 58.25 -10.41 -3.18
C SER A 42 58.95 -9.05 -3.10
N ASP A 43 59.54 -8.68 -1.97
CA ASP A 43 60.07 -7.33 -1.72
C ASP A 43 61.49 -7.05 -2.26
N LYS A 44 62.00 -7.83 -3.23
CA LYS A 44 63.39 -7.66 -3.71
C LYS A 44 63.62 -7.69 -5.22
N ASP A 45 62.62 -7.41 -6.06
CA ASP A 45 62.86 -7.20 -7.49
C ASP A 45 62.35 -5.83 -8.01
N PRO A 46 63.23 -4.82 -8.16
CA PRO A 46 62.84 -3.49 -8.63
C PRO A 46 62.32 -3.45 -10.08
N ALA A 47 62.53 -4.50 -10.88
CA ALA A 47 62.00 -4.59 -12.25
C ALA A 47 60.49 -4.91 -12.29
N LEU A 48 59.98 -5.65 -11.29
CA LEU A 48 58.56 -6.00 -11.18
C LEU A 48 57.70 -4.82 -10.73
N ASN A 49 58.23 -3.96 -9.85
CA ASN A 49 57.53 -2.75 -9.40
C ASN A 49 57.34 -1.71 -10.53
N GLN A 50 58.30 -1.59 -11.46
CA GLN A 50 58.11 -0.68 -12.61
C GLN A 50 57.06 -1.19 -13.60
N LEU A 51 56.95 -2.50 -13.80
CA LEU A 51 55.92 -3.09 -14.66
C LEU A 51 54.53 -3.01 -14.04
N GLN A 52 54.42 -3.09 -12.71
CA GLN A 52 53.16 -2.89 -12.00
C GLN A 52 52.68 -1.43 -12.10
N LEU A 53 53.57 -0.46 -11.84
CA LEU A 53 53.27 0.97 -12.00
C LEU A 53 52.81 1.34 -13.43
N GLN A 54 53.44 0.76 -14.46
CA GLN A 54 53.03 1.01 -15.85
C GLN A 54 51.68 0.36 -16.22
N ARG A 55 51.31 -0.75 -15.56
CA ARG A 55 49.98 -1.36 -15.73
C ARG A 55 48.91 -0.53 -15.05
N ASP A 56 49.18 -0.04 -13.85
CA ASP A 56 48.24 0.78 -13.10
C ASP A 56 48.00 2.13 -13.81
N ASP A 57 49.04 2.75 -14.40
CA ASP A 57 48.93 3.97 -15.21
C ASP A 57 48.17 3.80 -16.54
N ARG A 58 48.17 2.59 -17.12
CA ARG A 58 47.35 2.31 -18.32
C ARG A 58 45.90 2.06 -17.92
N HIS A 59 45.69 1.31 -16.85
CA HIS A 59 44.35 1.02 -16.37
C HIS A 59 43.62 2.30 -15.91
N GLN A 60 44.34 3.23 -15.28
CA GLN A 60 43.80 4.52 -14.89
C GLN A 60 43.40 5.37 -16.10
N ARG A 61 44.22 5.39 -17.16
CA ARG A 61 43.91 6.12 -18.40
C ARG A 61 42.72 5.54 -19.16
N ASP A 62 42.59 4.22 -19.18
CA ASP A 62 41.45 3.55 -19.81
C ASP A 62 40.15 3.84 -19.05
N MET A 63 40.20 3.86 -17.70
CA MET A 63 39.05 4.27 -16.89
C MET A 63 38.66 5.74 -17.07
N ASP A 64 39.63 6.64 -17.25
CA ASP A 64 39.34 8.05 -17.47
C ASP A 64 38.73 8.30 -18.87
N LEU A 65 39.14 7.53 -19.90
CA LEU A 65 38.52 7.58 -21.22
C LEU A 65 37.07 7.06 -21.21
N ASP A 66 36.80 5.97 -20.49
CA ASP A 66 35.44 5.42 -20.36
C ASP A 66 34.51 6.39 -19.59
N LYS A 67 35.03 7.12 -18.60
CA LYS A 67 34.30 8.18 -17.91
C LYS A 67 33.94 9.34 -18.81
N ASP A 68 34.88 9.80 -19.64
CA ASP A 68 34.64 10.90 -20.58
C ASP A 68 33.63 10.51 -21.67
N LEU A 69 33.67 9.25 -22.13
CA LEU A 69 32.69 8.72 -23.08
C LEU A 69 31.28 8.62 -22.46
N ALA A 70 31.19 8.16 -21.20
CA ALA A 70 29.93 8.09 -20.46
C ALA A 70 29.34 9.49 -20.20
N LEU A 71 30.17 10.47 -19.84
CA LEU A 71 29.75 11.86 -19.65
C LEU A 71 29.24 12.50 -20.95
N SER A 72 29.87 12.21 -22.08
CA SER A 72 29.44 12.69 -23.40
C SER A 72 28.08 12.10 -23.82
N GLN A 73 27.86 10.79 -23.55
CA GLN A 73 26.58 10.14 -23.81
C GLN A 73 25.45 10.68 -22.91
N LEU A 74 25.74 10.95 -21.63
CA LEU A 74 24.81 11.58 -20.69
C LEU A 74 24.42 13.00 -21.09
N GLN A 75 25.37 13.80 -21.58
CA GLN A 75 25.09 15.15 -22.07
C GLN A 75 24.22 15.16 -23.33
N LEU A 76 24.40 14.18 -24.22
CA LEU A 76 23.55 14.02 -25.41
C LEU A 76 22.13 13.58 -25.03
N GLN A 77 21.97 12.66 -24.09
CA GLN A 77 20.66 12.24 -23.59
C GLN A 77 19.91 13.37 -22.86
N SER A 78 20.61 14.18 -22.05
CA SER A 78 20.02 15.34 -21.36
C SER A 78 19.56 16.44 -22.32
N ARG A 79 20.27 16.64 -23.45
CA ARG A 79 19.84 17.58 -24.50
C ARG A 79 18.61 17.07 -25.25
N ASP A 80 18.56 15.77 -25.55
CA ASP A 80 17.42 15.15 -26.22
C ASP A 80 16.15 15.16 -25.34
N GLN A 81 16.31 14.96 -24.03
CA GLN A 81 15.23 15.10 -23.04
C GLN A 81 14.70 16.54 -22.98
N ARG A 82 15.58 17.55 -22.91
CA ARG A 82 15.18 18.97 -22.87
C ARG A 82 14.49 19.43 -24.16
N GLN A 83 14.87 18.86 -25.31
CA GLN A 83 14.21 19.14 -26.59
C GLN A 83 12.82 18.52 -26.63
N ARG A 84 12.66 17.26 -26.19
CA ARG A 84 11.36 16.57 -26.11
C ARG A 84 10.41 17.17 -25.09
N GLN A 85 10.91 17.69 -23.98
CA GLN A 85 10.10 18.40 -22.97
C GLN A 85 9.45 19.68 -23.51
N ARG A 86 10.06 20.33 -24.51
CA ARG A 86 9.51 21.54 -25.15
C ARG A 86 8.47 21.24 -26.22
N ASP A 87 8.49 20.04 -26.80
CA ASP A 87 7.57 19.65 -27.86
C ASP A 87 6.29 18.96 -27.32
N ILE A 88 6.25 18.63 -26.02
CA ILE A 88 5.06 18.12 -25.30
C ILE A 88 4.36 19.29 -24.59
N ASP A 89 3.94 20.29 -25.36
CA ASP A 89 3.00 21.33 -24.92
C ASP A 89 1.60 21.06 -25.52
N ILE A 90 1.30 19.76 -25.70
CA ILE A 90 0.04 19.27 -26.25
C ILE A 90 -0.84 18.86 -25.07
N SER A 91 -1.96 19.58 -24.93
CA SER A 91 -3.01 19.33 -23.93
C SER A 91 -3.36 17.85 -23.84
N HIS A 92 -2.97 17.20 -22.75
CA HIS A 92 -3.43 15.86 -22.46
C HIS A 92 -4.71 15.91 -21.64
N ALA A 93 -5.77 15.59 -22.38
CA ALA A 93 -7.08 15.07 -21.99
C ALA A 93 -7.26 14.72 -20.50
N HIS A 94 -7.69 15.70 -19.71
CA HIS A 94 -8.97 15.47 -19.06
C HIS A 94 -10.02 15.59 -20.18
N PRO A 95 -10.85 14.58 -20.47
CA PRO A 95 -12.05 14.82 -21.28
C PRO A 95 -12.77 16.01 -20.64
N GLU A 96 -13.36 16.90 -21.44
CA GLU A 96 -14.07 18.15 -21.06
C GLU A 96 -15.13 17.96 -19.95
N ALA A 97 -14.67 17.57 -18.77
CA ALA A 97 -15.39 17.40 -17.55
C ALA A 97 -15.12 18.69 -16.79
N SER A 98 -16.14 19.52 -16.65
CA SER A 98 -16.25 20.47 -15.56
C SER A 98 -15.49 19.91 -14.35
N TYR A 99 -14.33 20.48 -14.04
CA TYR A 99 -13.41 19.95 -13.03
C TYR A 99 -13.98 20.01 -11.59
N ALA A 100 -15.24 20.44 -11.45
CA ALA A 100 -16.03 20.34 -10.24
C ALA A 100 -16.46 18.89 -9.97
N HIS A 101 -16.88 18.61 -8.74
CA HIS A 101 -17.62 17.40 -8.39
C HIS A 101 -18.87 17.28 -9.30
N ILE A 102 -18.77 16.54 -10.41
CA ILE A 102 -19.78 16.61 -11.50
C ILE A 102 -21.12 15.97 -11.11
N ASP A 103 -21.21 15.13 -10.09
CA ASP A 103 -22.48 14.46 -9.81
C ASP A 103 -23.09 14.85 -8.46
N PRO A 104 -24.23 15.55 -8.42
CA PRO A 104 -25.00 15.76 -7.19
C PRO A 104 -25.67 14.47 -6.69
N GLN A 105 -25.53 13.34 -7.40
CA GLN A 105 -26.08 12.07 -6.98
C GLN A 105 -25.16 11.36 -5.98
N PRO A 106 -25.68 10.85 -4.85
CA PRO A 106 -24.90 10.04 -3.94
C PRO A 106 -24.36 8.79 -4.66
N ARG A 107 -23.03 8.63 -4.69
CA ARG A 107 -22.37 7.43 -5.24
C ARG A 107 -22.65 6.17 -4.42
N TRP A 108 -23.13 6.32 -3.19
CA TRP A 108 -23.32 5.25 -2.25
C TRP A 108 -24.66 5.32 -1.54
N SER A 109 -25.22 4.15 -1.25
CA SER A 109 -26.47 3.98 -0.52
C SER A 109 -26.37 2.85 0.52
N GLY A 110 -27.41 2.68 1.34
CA GLY A 110 -27.44 1.65 2.40
C GLY A 110 -26.65 2.05 3.67
N PRO A 111 -26.26 1.09 4.52
CA PRO A 111 -25.52 1.38 5.74
C PRO A 111 -24.17 2.04 5.46
N ARG A 112 -23.61 2.71 6.48
CA ARG A 112 -22.22 3.17 6.48
C ARG A 112 -21.32 1.97 6.78
N GLY A 113 -20.23 1.82 6.04
CA GLY A 113 -19.30 0.71 6.23
C GLY A 113 -19.68 -0.54 5.42
N PHE A 114 -19.55 -1.71 6.03
CA PHE A 114 -19.98 -2.96 5.40
C PHE A 114 -21.47 -2.94 5.05
N GLY A 115 -21.81 -3.52 3.90
CA GLY A 115 -23.17 -3.50 3.35
C GLY A 115 -23.54 -2.24 2.59
N ALA A 116 -22.65 -1.26 2.47
CA ALA A 116 -22.85 -0.13 1.57
C ALA A 116 -22.98 -0.61 0.11
N ARG A 117 -23.83 0.07 -0.66
CA ARG A 117 -24.09 -0.23 -2.07
C ARG A 117 -23.58 0.90 -2.94
N HIS A 118 -22.68 0.59 -3.87
CA HIS A 118 -22.21 1.54 -4.87
C HIS A 118 -23.29 1.80 -5.93
N ILE A 119 -23.29 2.98 -6.56
CA ILE A 119 -24.30 3.39 -7.55
C ILE A 119 -24.37 2.46 -8.78
N HIS A 120 -23.30 1.74 -9.09
CA HIS A 120 -23.25 0.76 -10.18
C HIS A 120 -23.63 -0.67 -9.77
N ASP A 121 -23.96 -0.89 -8.49
CA ASP A 121 -24.48 -2.16 -7.99
C ASP A 121 -26.00 -2.22 -8.11
N ASP A 122 -26.48 -2.70 -9.26
CA ASP A 122 -27.88 -2.80 -9.63
C ASP A 122 -28.56 -4.12 -9.22
N VAL A 123 -27.88 -4.95 -8.43
CA VAL A 123 -28.37 -6.27 -8.05
C VAL A 123 -29.56 -6.14 -7.09
N PRO A 124 -30.71 -6.80 -7.33
CA PRO A 124 -31.97 -6.54 -6.62
C PRO A 124 -32.04 -7.14 -5.20
N PHE A 125 -30.93 -7.65 -4.67
CA PHE A 125 -30.84 -8.25 -3.35
C PHE A 125 -29.55 -7.81 -2.65
N SER A 126 -29.49 -8.05 -1.33
CA SER A 126 -28.32 -7.80 -0.48
C SER A 126 -27.81 -9.10 0.11
N LEU A 127 -26.50 -9.32 0.04
CA LEU A 127 -25.78 -10.37 0.76
C LEU A 127 -25.35 -9.89 2.15
N TRP A 128 -25.45 -8.59 2.45
CA TRP A 128 -25.27 -8.06 3.79
C TRP A 128 -26.53 -8.27 4.65
N SER A 129 -26.34 -8.79 5.86
CA SER A 129 -27.36 -8.90 6.90
C SER A 129 -27.11 -7.84 7.98
N GLU A 130 -27.98 -6.84 8.07
CA GLU A 130 -27.90 -5.84 9.14
C GLU A 130 -28.16 -6.44 10.53
N GLU A 131 -29.03 -7.43 10.64
CA GLU A 131 -29.31 -8.12 11.91
C GLU A 131 -28.07 -8.83 12.46
N ASN A 132 -27.34 -9.55 11.59
CA ASN A 132 -26.16 -10.31 11.99
C ASN A 132 -24.86 -9.51 11.88
N GLN A 133 -24.91 -8.30 11.31
CA GLN A 133 -23.75 -7.46 10.97
C GLN A 133 -22.68 -8.27 10.22
N ASN A 134 -23.10 -9.09 9.25
CA ASN A 134 -22.21 -9.99 8.51
C ASN A 134 -22.74 -10.27 7.10
N TYR A 135 -21.87 -10.71 6.20
CA TYR A 135 -22.27 -11.24 4.90
C TYR A 135 -22.74 -12.69 5.00
N ARG A 136 -23.83 -13.00 4.32
CA ARG A 136 -24.29 -14.38 4.10
C ARG A 136 -23.84 -14.89 2.74
N HIS A 137 -23.78 -16.21 2.61
CA HIS A 137 -23.64 -16.82 1.31
C HIS A 137 -24.90 -16.60 0.45
N ALA A 138 -24.66 -16.47 -0.86
CA ALA A 138 -25.71 -16.38 -1.86
C ALA A 138 -26.42 -17.73 -1.98
N SER A 139 -27.74 -17.69 -2.10
CA SER A 139 -28.52 -18.88 -2.48
C SER A 139 -28.18 -19.30 -3.92
N SER A 140 -28.55 -20.52 -4.31
CA SER A 140 -28.31 -21.00 -5.68
C SER A 140 -28.92 -20.10 -6.76
N HIS A 141 -30.08 -19.49 -6.48
CA HIS A 141 -30.74 -18.57 -7.41
C HIS A 141 -30.03 -17.22 -7.51
N GLU A 142 -29.60 -16.67 -6.38
CA GLU A 142 -28.82 -15.41 -6.34
C GLU A 142 -27.45 -15.58 -6.99
N LEU A 143 -26.78 -16.71 -6.77
CA LEU A 143 -25.51 -17.03 -7.41
C LEU A 143 -25.68 -17.16 -8.94
N ALA A 144 -26.73 -17.85 -9.39
CA ALA A 144 -27.05 -17.94 -10.81
C ALA A 144 -27.32 -16.56 -11.43
N TYR A 145 -28.02 -15.67 -10.70
CA TYR A 145 -28.24 -14.30 -11.13
C TYR A 145 -26.92 -13.52 -11.28
N ILE A 146 -26.01 -13.60 -10.30
CA ILE A 146 -24.71 -12.92 -10.36
C ILE A 146 -23.89 -13.42 -11.55
N LEU A 147 -23.84 -14.75 -11.75
CA LEU A 147 -23.11 -15.35 -12.87
C LEU A 147 -23.65 -14.87 -14.22
N ASP A 148 -24.98 -14.85 -14.40
CA ASP A 148 -25.63 -14.41 -15.63
C ASP A 148 -25.46 -12.90 -15.86
N ARG A 149 -25.79 -12.08 -14.86
CA ARG A 149 -25.77 -10.59 -14.92
C ARG A 149 -24.40 -10.03 -15.31
N TYR A 150 -23.33 -10.66 -14.82
CA TYR A 150 -21.95 -10.22 -15.02
C TYR A 150 -21.17 -11.07 -16.02
N HIS A 151 -21.86 -12.02 -16.70
CA HIS A 151 -21.25 -12.99 -17.61
C HIS A 151 -20.00 -13.66 -17.01
N ALA A 152 -20.06 -13.96 -15.70
CA ALA A 152 -18.93 -14.49 -14.96
C ALA A 152 -18.85 -16.01 -15.15
N ALA A 153 -17.64 -16.51 -15.41
CA ALA A 153 -17.36 -17.94 -15.46
C ALA A 153 -17.31 -18.57 -14.06
N LYS A 154 -16.93 -17.77 -13.06
CA LYS A 154 -16.77 -18.22 -11.68
C LYS A 154 -16.99 -17.06 -10.71
N VAL A 155 -17.56 -17.37 -9.55
CA VAL A 155 -17.66 -16.48 -8.38
C VAL A 155 -16.96 -17.17 -7.23
N GLU A 156 -16.00 -16.49 -6.63
CA GLU A 156 -15.25 -16.97 -5.46
C GLU A 156 -15.47 -16.01 -4.28
N TRP A 157 -15.39 -16.57 -3.08
CA TRP A 157 -15.62 -15.83 -1.83
C TRP A 157 -14.35 -15.85 -0.99
N TYR A 158 -13.88 -14.65 -0.62
CA TYR A 158 -12.70 -14.47 0.22
C TYR A 158 -13.04 -13.55 1.38
N GLU A 159 -13.23 -14.12 2.56
CA GLU A 159 -13.72 -13.42 3.76
C GLU A 159 -14.99 -12.58 3.46
N HIS A 160 -14.85 -11.27 3.25
CA HIS A 160 -15.93 -10.31 2.99
C HIS A 160 -15.90 -9.76 1.54
N ILE A 161 -15.17 -10.40 0.61
CA ILE A 161 -14.98 -9.96 -0.78
C ILE A 161 -15.49 -11.04 -1.75
N LEU A 162 -16.17 -10.59 -2.81
CA LEU A 162 -16.46 -11.40 -3.98
C LEU A 162 -15.39 -11.21 -5.06
N VAL A 163 -14.94 -12.32 -5.66
CA VAL A 163 -14.07 -12.30 -6.83
C VAL A 163 -14.82 -12.92 -8.00
N LEU A 164 -15.06 -12.13 -9.04
CA LEU A 164 -15.78 -12.54 -10.24
C LEU A 164 -14.80 -12.72 -11.39
N GLN A 165 -14.67 -13.95 -11.89
CA GLN A 165 -13.86 -14.23 -13.07
C GLN A 165 -14.70 -14.01 -14.33
N THR A 166 -14.34 -13.03 -15.16
CA THR A 166 -15.09 -12.68 -16.37
C THR A 166 -14.16 -12.15 -17.48
N LEU A 167 -14.50 -12.43 -18.74
CA LEU A 167 -13.83 -11.82 -19.90
C LEU A 167 -14.36 -10.41 -20.20
N ASN A 168 -15.59 -10.12 -19.74
CA ASN A 168 -16.33 -8.90 -20.09
C ASN A 168 -16.82 -8.22 -18.80
N PRO A 169 -15.91 -7.68 -17.97
CA PRO A 169 -16.30 -6.94 -16.79
C PRO A 169 -17.13 -5.71 -17.17
N PRO A 170 -18.09 -5.30 -16.32
CA PRO A 170 -18.94 -4.15 -16.58
C PRO A 170 -18.14 -2.85 -16.81
N ASN A 171 -18.73 -1.93 -17.58
CA ASN A 171 -18.25 -0.57 -17.70
C ASN A 171 -19.42 0.41 -17.49
N PRO A 172 -19.43 1.24 -16.43
CA PRO A 172 -18.41 1.32 -15.37
C PRO A 172 -18.35 0.05 -14.50
N VAL A 173 -17.17 -0.22 -13.92
CA VAL A 173 -16.97 -1.37 -13.02
C VAL A 173 -17.63 -1.07 -11.67
N PRO A 174 -18.54 -1.92 -11.16
CA PRO A 174 -19.11 -1.69 -9.85
C PRO A 174 -18.11 -2.04 -8.75
N LEU A 175 -18.11 -1.25 -7.67
CA LEU A 175 -17.27 -1.50 -6.49
C LEU A 175 -17.91 -2.52 -5.53
N THR A 176 -19.21 -2.74 -5.66
CA THR A 176 -19.96 -3.76 -4.91
C THR A 176 -20.88 -4.58 -5.83
N VAL A 177 -21.18 -5.81 -5.43
CA VAL A 177 -22.22 -6.66 -6.01
C VAL A 177 -23.08 -7.15 -4.85
N ALA A 178 -24.38 -6.86 -4.89
CA ALA A 178 -25.32 -7.19 -3.82
C ALA A 178 -24.86 -6.67 -2.43
N CYS A 179 -24.35 -5.43 -2.39
CA CYS A 179 -23.74 -4.79 -1.22
C CYS A 179 -22.44 -5.41 -0.71
N THR A 180 -21.86 -6.39 -1.42
CA THR A 180 -20.57 -6.99 -1.06
C THR A 180 -19.46 -6.42 -1.94
N PRO A 181 -18.32 -5.97 -1.37
CA PRO A 181 -17.16 -5.52 -2.15
C PRO A 181 -16.75 -6.56 -3.19
N VAL A 182 -16.48 -6.11 -4.41
CA VAL A 182 -16.23 -7.01 -5.55
C VAL A 182 -14.94 -6.66 -6.28
N ILE A 183 -14.22 -7.70 -6.73
CA ILE A 183 -13.09 -7.59 -7.66
C ILE A 183 -13.42 -8.42 -8.90
N PHE A 184 -13.18 -7.84 -10.07
CA PHE A 184 -13.32 -8.54 -11.35
C PHE A 184 -11.94 -8.91 -11.87
N VAL A 185 -11.73 -10.18 -12.21
CA VAL A 185 -10.47 -10.70 -12.74
C VAL A 185 -10.69 -11.48 -14.06
N PRO A 186 -9.69 -11.54 -14.95
CA PRO A 186 -9.66 -12.48 -16.07
C PRO A 186 -9.91 -13.93 -15.68
N ILE A 187 -10.46 -14.72 -16.61
CA ILE A 187 -10.65 -16.16 -16.43
C ILE A 187 -9.29 -16.85 -16.26
N GLY A 188 -9.19 -17.69 -15.22
CA GLY A 188 -7.99 -18.50 -14.96
C GLY A 188 -6.92 -17.79 -14.14
N GLN A 189 -7.13 -16.53 -13.76
CA GLN A 189 -6.29 -15.87 -12.77
C GLN A 189 -6.51 -16.53 -11.39
N GLU A 190 -5.43 -16.75 -10.65
CA GLU A 190 -5.51 -17.24 -9.28
C GLU A 190 -6.24 -16.23 -8.39
N GLY A 191 -7.06 -16.74 -7.48
CA GLY A 191 -7.82 -15.89 -6.56
C GLY A 191 -6.95 -15.27 -5.47
N LEU A 192 -7.59 -14.54 -4.55
CA LEU A 192 -6.92 -13.76 -3.52
C LEU A 192 -6.24 -14.66 -2.46
N ASP A 193 -4.93 -14.49 -2.28
CA ASP A 193 -4.18 -15.12 -1.18
C ASP A 193 -4.09 -14.15 0.02
N ILE A 194 -5.08 -14.21 0.92
CA ILE A 194 -5.18 -13.32 2.09
C ILE A 194 -4.63 -13.99 3.36
N ALA A 195 -3.70 -14.95 3.22
CA ALA A 195 -3.17 -15.72 4.35
C ALA A 195 -1.64 -15.58 4.44
N GLY A 196 -1.14 -15.46 5.67
CA GLY A 196 0.29 -15.63 5.94
C GLY A 196 0.76 -17.02 5.51
N ARG A 197 1.86 -17.07 4.75
CA ARG A 197 2.35 -18.31 4.13
C ARG A 197 3.15 -19.21 5.07
N ALA A 198 3.48 -18.73 6.27
CA ALA A 198 4.32 -19.48 7.19
C ALA A 198 3.52 -20.63 7.83
N PRO A 199 4.01 -21.89 7.78
CA PRO A 199 3.27 -23.07 8.24
C PRO A 199 3.36 -23.26 9.77
N TYR A 200 3.42 -22.18 10.53
CA TYR A 200 3.65 -22.21 11.98
C TYR A 200 2.39 -22.48 12.79
N PHE A 201 1.20 -22.25 12.23
CA PHE A 201 -0.06 -22.41 12.97
C PHE A 201 -0.41 -23.87 13.29
N ASN A 202 -1.05 -24.09 14.44
CA ASN A 202 -1.55 -25.39 14.90
C ASN A 202 -2.86 -25.26 15.67
N TYR A 203 -3.90 -25.96 15.18
CA TYR A 203 -5.25 -25.94 15.76
C TYR A 203 -5.37 -26.65 17.12
N ARG A 204 -4.34 -27.38 17.55
CA ARG A 204 -4.32 -28.09 18.83
C ARG A 204 -3.71 -27.28 19.96
N LEU A 205 -2.99 -26.21 19.64
CA LEU A 205 -2.44 -25.31 20.66
C LEU A 205 -3.57 -24.45 21.23
N ALA A 206 -3.48 -24.17 22.53
CA ALA A 206 -4.47 -23.36 23.21
C ALA A 206 -4.48 -21.94 22.66
N ASP A 207 -5.68 -21.34 22.61
CA ASP A 207 -5.83 -19.91 22.34
C ASP A 207 -5.14 -19.13 23.48
N PRO A 208 -4.15 -18.27 23.18
CA PRO A 208 -3.45 -17.50 24.21
C PRO A 208 -4.32 -16.41 24.86
N CYS A 209 -5.49 -16.10 24.27
CA CYS A 209 -6.47 -15.16 24.78
C CYS A 209 -7.87 -15.83 24.91
N PRO A 210 -8.02 -16.89 25.72
CA PRO A 210 -9.21 -17.74 25.68
C PRO A 210 -10.49 -17.04 26.15
N ASN A 211 -10.35 -15.97 26.94
CA ASN A 211 -11.45 -15.18 27.49
C ASN A 211 -11.81 -13.95 26.63
N LEU A 212 -11.00 -13.65 25.61
CA LEU A 212 -11.24 -12.55 24.69
C LEU A 212 -11.89 -13.09 23.42
N ARG A 213 -12.93 -12.40 22.94
CA ARG A 213 -13.56 -12.66 21.65
C ARG A 213 -13.59 -11.36 20.87
N LEU A 214 -12.76 -11.28 19.84
CA LEU A 214 -12.77 -10.10 18.98
C LEU A 214 -14.03 -10.08 18.09
N PRO A 215 -14.60 -8.89 17.84
CA PRO A 215 -15.67 -8.76 16.88
C PRO A 215 -15.14 -9.05 15.47
N ARG A 216 -15.98 -9.63 14.61
CA ARG A 216 -15.61 -9.89 13.21
C ARG A 216 -15.69 -8.61 12.37
N SER A 217 -16.89 -8.11 12.18
CA SER A 217 -17.13 -6.98 11.27
C SER A 217 -17.00 -5.60 11.95
N GLN A 218 -16.68 -5.55 13.24
CA GLN A 218 -16.42 -4.31 13.96
C GLN A 218 -14.94 -4.16 14.30
N ARG A 219 -14.55 -2.94 14.63
CA ARG A 219 -13.19 -2.62 15.02
C ARG A 219 -12.93 -3.11 16.46
N PRO A 220 -11.81 -3.81 16.72
CA PRO A 220 -11.41 -4.11 18.09
C PRO A 220 -11.03 -2.83 18.85
N GLU A 221 -11.30 -2.81 20.16
CA GLU A 221 -10.87 -1.73 21.03
C GLU A 221 -9.35 -1.75 21.21
N LYS A 222 -8.75 -0.58 21.50
CA LYS A 222 -7.30 -0.48 21.71
C LYS A 222 -6.82 -1.40 22.86
N SER A 223 -7.60 -1.52 23.93
CA SER A 223 -7.36 -2.45 25.05
C SER A 223 -7.31 -3.91 24.60
N GLN A 224 -8.27 -4.33 23.77
CA GLN A 224 -8.34 -5.70 23.24
C GLN A 224 -7.15 -6.00 22.32
N MET A 225 -6.79 -5.06 21.45
CA MET A 225 -5.62 -5.19 20.58
C MET A 225 -4.33 -5.32 21.40
N HIS A 226 -4.19 -4.52 22.47
CA HIS A 226 -3.04 -4.63 23.39
C HIS A 226 -2.96 -6.01 24.04
N GLU A 227 -4.09 -6.55 24.52
CA GLU A 227 -4.13 -7.87 25.17
C GLU A 227 -3.65 -8.97 24.20
N VAL A 228 -4.12 -8.94 22.96
CA VAL A 228 -3.69 -9.87 21.90
C VAL A 228 -2.19 -9.75 21.62
N VAL A 229 -1.69 -8.53 21.39
CA VAL A 229 -0.26 -8.32 21.09
C VAL A 229 0.60 -8.76 22.28
N SER A 230 0.21 -8.40 23.51
CA SER A 230 0.92 -8.81 24.72
C SER A 230 0.98 -10.33 24.89
N ALA A 231 -0.10 -11.05 24.57
CA ALA A 231 -0.13 -12.50 24.64
C ALA A 231 0.74 -13.14 23.55
N LEU A 232 0.71 -12.61 22.32
CA LEU A 232 1.54 -13.08 21.21
C LEU A 232 3.04 -12.87 21.46
N LEU A 233 3.43 -11.76 22.10
CA LEU A 233 4.82 -11.48 22.48
C LEU A 233 5.39 -12.47 23.50
N GLN A 234 4.55 -13.24 24.21
CA GLN A 234 5.02 -14.34 25.06
C GLN A 234 5.40 -15.59 24.25
N LEU A 235 4.97 -15.67 22.99
CA LEU A 235 5.11 -16.84 22.13
C LEU A 235 6.12 -16.62 21.00
N ALA A 236 6.23 -15.40 20.50
CA ALA A 236 7.05 -15.07 19.33
C ALA A 236 7.57 -13.63 19.37
N GLU A 237 8.63 -13.34 18.61
CA GLU A 237 9.03 -11.96 18.29
C GLU A 237 8.10 -11.42 17.21
N VAL A 238 7.25 -10.49 17.62
CA VAL A 238 6.21 -9.91 16.76
C VAL A 238 6.67 -8.54 16.28
N ARG A 239 6.68 -8.36 14.95
CA ARG A 239 6.88 -7.05 14.31
C ARG A 239 5.58 -6.27 14.26
N ARG A 240 4.50 -6.93 13.81
CA ARG A 240 3.20 -6.31 13.54
C ARG A 240 2.07 -7.31 13.69
N VAL A 241 0.90 -6.85 14.12
CA VAL A 241 -0.34 -7.64 14.15
C VAL A 241 -1.43 -6.90 13.39
N ASN A 242 -1.96 -7.54 12.37
CA ASN A 242 -3.05 -7.03 11.53
C ASN A 242 -4.37 -7.70 11.97
N PHE A 243 -5.33 -6.89 12.39
CA PHE A 243 -6.64 -7.31 12.89
C PHE A 243 -7.68 -7.20 11.78
N CYS A 244 -7.77 -8.22 10.93
CA CYS A 244 -8.70 -8.28 9.81
C CYS A 244 -10.14 -8.61 10.27
N PRO A 245 -11.16 -8.50 9.40
CA PRO A 245 -12.55 -8.75 9.77
C PRO A 245 -12.83 -10.20 10.21
N ALA A 246 -12.18 -11.21 9.64
CA ALA A 246 -12.44 -12.61 10.00
C ALA A 246 -11.20 -13.37 10.47
N SER A 247 -10.06 -12.70 10.61
CA SER A 247 -8.77 -13.31 10.84
C SER A 247 -7.79 -12.35 11.51
N ILE A 248 -6.70 -12.91 12.03
CA ILE A 248 -5.53 -12.16 12.50
C ILE A 248 -4.33 -12.59 11.68
N ILE A 249 -3.51 -11.64 11.25
CA ILE A 249 -2.26 -11.90 10.55
C ILE A 249 -1.12 -11.36 11.41
N VAL A 250 -0.26 -12.25 11.88
CA VAL A 250 0.88 -11.91 12.72
C VAL A 250 2.14 -11.89 11.88
N GLU A 251 2.77 -10.73 11.79
CA GLU A 251 4.06 -10.57 11.15
C GLU A 251 5.16 -10.71 12.19
N LEU A 252 5.99 -11.74 12.01
CA LEU A 252 7.12 -12.04 12.88
C LEU A 252 8.35 -11.23 12.46
N VAL A 253 9.22 -10.93 13.42
CA VAL A 253 10.51 -10.29 13.11
C VAL A 253 11.35 -11.23 12.27
N TYR A 254 11.72 -10.81 11.07
CA TYR A 254 12.61 -11.58 10.20
C TYR A 254 14.07 -11.21 10.47
N GLY A 255 14.97 -12.20 10.47
CA GLY A 255 16.41 -12.00 10.63
C GLY A 255 16.88 -11.80 12.07
N ASP A 256 16.02 -12.08 13.07
CA ASP A 256 16.37 -12.07 14.51
C ASP A 256 17.11 -13.34 14.97
N GLY A 257 17.31 -14.31 14.07
CA GLY A 257 17.92 -15.60 14.35
C GLY A 257 17.00 -16.61 15.02
N ARG A 258 15.72 -16.27 15.28
CA ARG A 258 14.73 -17.24 15.77
C ARG A 258 14.21 -18.11 14.63
N LEU A 259 14.07 -19.39 14.91
CA LEU A 259 13.47 -20.37 14.02
C LEU A 259 12.20 -20.89 14.67
N TYR A 260 11.07 -20.78 13.97
CA TYR A 260 9.79 -21.34 14.40
C TYR A 260 9.57 -22.67 13.69
N GLU A 261 9.27 -23.72 14.47
CA GLU A 261 8.93 -25.02 13.90
C GLU A 261 7.53 -25.01 13.26
N ARG A 262 7.29 -25.95 12.34
CA ARG A 262 5.96 -26.16 11.76
C ARG A 262 4.96 -26.49 12.86
N GLY A 263 3.85 -25.75 12.93
CA GLY A 263 2.82 -25.97 13.94
C GLY A 263 3.21 -25.60 15.38
N SER A 264 4.20 -24.73 15.56
CA SER A 264 4.68 -24.25 16.87
C SER A 264 3.86 -23.09 17.47
N LEU A 265 3.01 -22.44 16.68
CA LEU A 265 2.24 -21.26 17.06
C LEU A 265 0.72 -21.53 16.98
N PRO A 266 -0.11 -20.85 17.80
CA PRO A 266 -1.54 -21.14 17.86
C PRO A 266 -2.29 -20.74 16.59
N TYR A 267 -3.23 -21.57 16.16
CA TYR A 267 -4.13 -21.21 15.05
C TYR A 267 -5.27 -20.28 15.48
N TYR A 268 -5.70 -20.34 16.74
CA TYR A 268 -6.72 -19.43 17.27
C TYR A 268 -6.09 -18.44 18.23
N VAL A 269 -6.39 -17.16 18.03
CA VAL A 269 -6.02 -16.07 18.94
C VAL A 269 -7.24 -15.19 19.15
N ALA A 270 -7.68 -15.06 20.40
CA ALA A 270 -8.89 -14.32 20.78
C ALA A 270 -10.13 -14.75 19.99
N GLY A 271 -10.25 -16.06 19.72
CA GLY A 271 -11.36 -16.67 18.98
C GLY A 271 -11.32 -16.50 17.45
N LEU A 272 -10.26 -15.91 16.87
CA LEU A 272 -10.13 -15.75 15.43
C LEU A 272 -9.04 -16.66 14.83
N PRO A 273 -9.25 -17.20 13.61
CA PRO A 273 -8.20 -17.82 12.82
C PRO A 273 -6.99 -16.89 12.67
N THR A 274 -5.80 -17.43 12.93
CA THR A 274 -4.55 -16.69 12.93
C THR A 274 -3.56 -17.33 11.99
N THR A 275 -2.97 -16.50 11.12
CA THR A 275 -1.89 -16.89 10.22
C THR A 275 -0.63 -16.10 10.52
N TYR A 276 0.51 -16.64 10.09
CA TYR A 276 1.81 -16.08 10.39
C TYR A 276 2.55 -15.74 9.11
N HIS A 277 3.21 -14.59 9.12
CA HIS A 277 4.07 -14.13 8.06
C HIS A 277 5.47 -13.92 8.62
N HIS A 278 6.48 -14.51 7.98
CA HIS A 278 7.86 -14.48 8.46
C HIS A 278 8.81 -14.33 7.27
N ASP A 279 8.82 -13.12 6.73
CA ASP A 279 9.56 -12.72 5.53
C ASP A 279 10.14 -11.30 5.75
N PRO A 280 11.28 -10.94 5.13
CA PRO A 280 11.79 -9.58 5.17
C PRO A 280 10.75 -8.56 4.69
N THR A 281 9.98 -8.91 3.65
CA THR A 281 8.93 -8.06 3.08
C THR A 281 7.69 -8.06 3.98
N PRO A 282 7.11 -6.90 4.32
CA PRO A 282 5.82 -6.82 5.02
C PRO A 282 4.70 -7.62 4.35
N PHE A 283 3.79 -8.19 5.14
CA PHE A 283 2.75 -9.09 4.63
C PHE A 283 1.93 -8.45 3.52
N PHE A 284 1.37 -7.26 3.79
CA PHE A 284 0.58 -6.55 2.80
C PHE A 284 1.39 -6.28 1.55
N GLN A 285 2.64 -5.82 1.67
CA GLN A 285 3.55 -5.57 0.53
C GLN A 285 3.92 -6.82 -0.27
N SER A 286 3.92 -8.00 0.35
CA SER A 286 4.22 -9.27 -0.30
C SER A 286 3.06 -9.86 -1.10
N MET A 287 1.84 -9.34 -0.93
CA MET A 287 0.70 -9.77 -1.72
C MET A 287 0.84 -9.26 -3.17
N GLY A 288 0.50 -10.13 -4.13
CA GLY A 288 0.44 -9.73 -5.53
C GLY A 288 -0.72 -8.76 -5.78
N SER A 289 -0.59 -7.92 -6.81
CA SER A 289 -1.71 -7.11 -7.26
C SER A 289 -2.72 -7.99 -8.03
N HIS A 290 -3.96 -8.01 -7.56
CA HIS A 290 -5.10 -8.67 -8.20
C HIS A 290 -6.08 -7.67 -8.79
N THR A 291 -5.76 -6.38 -8.72
CA THR A 291 -6.55 -5.36 -9.37
C THR A 291 -6.36 -5.39 -10.88
N ARG A 292 -7.46 -5.17 -11.61
CA ARG A 292 -7.46 -5.24 -13.07
C ARG A 292 -6.79 -4.01 -13.63
N GLU A 293 -5.73 -4.23 -14.42
CA GLU A 293 -5.06 -3.20 -15.23
C GLU A 293 -6.09 -2.29 -15.93
N ARG A 294 -5.84 -0.99 -15.84
CA ARG A 294 -6.71 0.00 -16.46
C ARG A 294 -6.77 -0.27 -17.95
N LEU A 295 -7.98 -0.51 -18.47
CA LEU A 295 -8.22 -0.64 -19.92
C LEU A 295 -7.89 0.65 -20.68
N LEU A 296 -7.97 1.79 -20.02
CA LEU A 296 -7.41 3.05 -20.48
C LEU A 296 -6.03 3.16 -19.86
N ASP A 297 -5.05 2.55 -20.52
CA ASP A 297 -3.65 2.89 -20.27
C ASP A 297 -3.41 4.26 -20.92
N PRO A 298 -3.12 5.32 -20.15
CA PRO A 298 -2.77 6.62 -20.69
C PRO A 298 -1.65 6.53 -21.74
N THR A 299 -0.75 5.55 -21.66
CA THR A 299 0.29 5.34 -22.68
C THR A 299 -0.26 4.98 -24.06
N LEU A 300 -1.43 4.35 -24.15
CA LEU A 300 -2.08 4.00 -25.43
C LEU A 300 -2.62 5.23 -26.18
N TYR A 301 -2.76 6.37 -25.50
CA TYR A 301 -3.23 7.62 -26.06
C TYR A 301 -2.11 8.66 -26.24
N LEU A 302 -0.87 8.27 -25.97
CA LEU A 302 0.31 9.08 -26.22
C LEU A 302 0.87 8.77 -27.61
N PRO A 303 1.34 9.78 -28.35
CA PRO A 303 1.99 9.55 -29.64
C PRO A 303 3.35 8.86 -29.45
N GLY A 304 3.34 7.52 -29.47
CA GLY A 304 4.54 6.67 -29.51
C GLY A 304 4.67 5.70 -28.34
N HIS A 305 5.57 4.73 -28.48
CA HIS A 305 5.97 3.84 -27.39
C HIS A 305 6.80 4.65 -26.37
N ILE A 306 6.16 5.16 -25.31
CA ILE A 306 6.89 5.72 -24.19
C ILE A 306 7.48 4.56 -23.38
N ILE A 307 8.80 4.43 -23.40
CA ILE A 307 9.55 3.68 -22.39
C ILE A 307 9.79 4.68 -21.24
N GLY A 308 8.99 4.62 -20.18
CA GLY A 308 9.06 5.57 -19.06
C GLY A 308 7.80 5.55 -18.18
N PRO A 309 7.81 6.25 -17.03
CA PRO A 309 6.64 6.33 -16.15
C PRO A 309 5.44 6.94 -16.88
N LEU A 310 4.25 6.50 -16.49
CA LEU A 310 2.96 7.03 -16.96
C LEU A 310 2.88 8.57 -16.82
N PRO A 311 2.14 9.27 -17.70
CA PRO A 311 1.99 10.72 -17.61
C PRO A 311 1.40 11.12 -16.25
N GLN A 312 2.14 11.96 -15.53
CA GLN A 312 1.67 12.60 -14.32
C GLN A 312 1.04 13.95 -14.69
N ASP A 313 0.04 14.39 -13.93
CA ASP A 313 -0.52 15.72 -14.07
C ASP A 313 0.54 16.79 -13.77
N ILE A 314 0.86 17.59 -14.78
CA ILE A 314 1.79 18.72 -14.72
C ILE A 314 1.09 20.05 -14.97
N SER A 315 -0.24 20.09 -14.87
CA SER A 315 -1.02 21.31 -15.06
C SER A 315 -0.74 22.31 -13.94
N ASN A 316 -0.50 23.57 -14.29
CA ASN A 316 -0.36 24.64 -13.32
C ASN A 316 -1.73 25.30 -13.07
N TYR A 317 -2.44 24.78 -12.07
CA TYR A 317 -3.78 25.23 -11.68
C TYR A 317 -3.82 26.66 -11.14
N LEU A 318 -2.70 27.21 -10.68
CA LEU A 318 -2.61 28.63 -10.31
C LEU A 318 -2.58 29.55 -11.53
N ARG A 319 -2.15 29.07 -12.70
CA ARG A 319 -2.09 29.88 -13.92
C ARG A 319 -3.28 29.64 -14.84
N ASP A 320 -4.08 28.62 -14.58
CA ASP A 320 -5.33 28.37 -15.29
C ASP A 320 -6.37 29.48 -14.97
N PRO A 321 -6.83 30.25 -15.97
CA PRO A 321 -7.79 31.34 -15.77
C PRO A 321 -9.17 30.87 -15.31
N ASN A 322 -9.53 29.60 -15.54
CA ASN A 322 -10.80 29.01 -15.13
C ASN A 322 -10.75 28.38 -13.73
N TRP A 323 -9.55 28.20 -13.17
CA TRP A 323 -9.35 27.50 -11.89
C TRP A 323 -8.71 28.42 -10.84
N GLY A 324 -7.50 28.91 -11.09
CA GLY A 324 -6.84 29.96 -10.31
C GLY A 324 -6.50 29.63 -8.86
N ALA A 325 -6.61 28.37 -8.43
CA ALA A 325 -6.39 27.91 -7.06
C ALA A 325 -5.73 26.53 -7.02
N ILE A 326 -5.18 26.15 -5.87
CA ILE A 326 -4.70 24.81 -5.55
C ILE A 326 -5.75 24.09 -4.70
N ASN A 327 -5.87 22.78 -4.89
CA ASN A 327 -6.72 21.90 -4.10
C ASN A 327 -5.95 20.62 -3.74
N PRO A 328 -6.48 19.80 -2.82
CA PRO A 328 -6.01 18.44 -2.62
C PRO A 328 -5.92 17.68 -3.95
N GLY A 329 -4.93 16.78 -4.08
CA GLY A 329 -4.73 15.97 -5.28
C GLY A 329 -3.74 16.53 -6.29
N VAL A 330 -3.52 17.85 -6.34
CA VAL A 330 -2.60 18.42 -7.33
C VAL A 330 -1.16 17.98 -7.09
N ARG A 331 -0.33 18.02 -8.13
CA ARG A 331 1.11 17.76 -8.00
C ARG A 331 1.82 18.87 -7.23
N LEU A 332 2.72 18.52 -6.31
CA LEU A 332 3.70 19.41 -5.69
C LEU A 332 5.10 18.86 -5.90
N SER A 333 6.11 19.73 -5.97
CA SER A 333 7.50 19.33 -6.09
C SER A 333 8.44 20.07 -5.14
N THR A 334 9.60 19.46 -4.90
CA THR A 334 10.76 20.15 -4.32
C THR A 334 11.32 21.17 -5.33
N GLY A 335 12.17 22.08 -4.84
CA GLY A 335 13.15 22.75 -5.70
C GLY A 335 14.19 21.78 -6.27
N PRO A 336 15.15 22.26 -7.08
CA PRO A 336 16.26 21.45 -7.57
C PRO A 336 17.06 20.86 -6.40
N VAL A 337 17.16 19.53 -6.32
CA VAL A 337 17.89 18.84 -5.24
C VAL A 337 19.37 18.82 -5.59
N THR A 338 20.17 19.60 -4.85
CA THR A 338 21.63 19.63 -5.05
C THR A 338 22.33 18.49 -4.30
N SER A 339 21.99 17.23 -4.59
CA SER A 339 22.77 16.07 -4.12
C SER A 339 23.90 15.76 -5.10
N SER A 340 25.13 15.58 -4.62
CA SER A 340 26.29 15.28 -5.48
C SER A 340 26.13 13.92 -6.18
N GLY A 341 25.97 13.91 -7.50
CA GLY A 341 25.84 12.70 -8.33
C GLY A 341 25.11 12.96 -9.64
N ALA A 342 24.94 11.93 -10.47
CA ALA A 342 24.22 12.01 -11.75
C ALA A 342 22.71 12.31 -11.60
N GLU A 343 22.18 12.31 -10.37
CA GLU A 343 20.79 12.59 -10.01
C GLU A 343 20.56 14.03 -9.50
N ALA A 344 21.58 14.89 -9.57
CA ALA A 344 21.57 16.29 -9.08
C ALA A 344 20.58 17.25 -9.77
N GLU A 345 19.77 16.77 -10.72
CA GLU A 345 18.79 17.56 -11.48
C GLU A 345 17.34 17.06 -11.33
N VAL A 346 17.06 16.04 -10.51
CA VAL A 346 15.69 15.49 -10.37
C VAL A 346 14.97 16.14 -9.18
N ASN A 347 13.84 16.81 -9.42
CA ASN A 347 12.94 17.26 -8.36
C ASN A 347 12.04 16.12 -7.91
N GLN A 348 11.90 15.92 -6.60
CA GLN A 348 10.95 14.95 -6.05
C GLN A 348 9.55 15.55 -6.13
N SER A 349 8.53 14.73 -6.40
CA SER A 349 7.15 15.18 -6.52
C SER A 349 6.19 14.25 -5.82
N THR A 350 5.20 14.83 -5.16
CA THR A 350 4.12 14.08 -4.48
C THR A 350 2.78 14.77 -4.69
N THR A 351 1.72 14.12 -4.22
CA THR A 351 0.38 14.69 -4.24
C THR A 351 0.18 15.66 -3.07
N CYS A 352 -0.50 16.77 -3.35
CA CYS A 352 -0.96 17.75 -2.38
C CYS A 352 -2.03 17.16 -1.45
N GLY A 353 -1.85 17.35 -0.15
CA GLY A 353 -2.82 16.98 0.86
C GLY A 353 -3.90 18.05 1.08
N VAL A 354 -4.22 18.33 2.34
CA VAL A 354 -5.31 19.24 2.73
C VAL A 354 -4.79 20.51 3.38
N LEU A 355 -5.55 21.60 3.28
CA LEU A 355 -5.29 22.82 4.04
C LEU A 355 -5.89 22.69 5.44
N LEU A 356 -5.02 22.77 6.43
CA LEU A 356 -5.33 22.73 7.85
C LEU A 356 -5.15 24.09 8.49
N ARG A 357 -5.88 24.32 9.57
CA ARG A 357 -5.73 25.46 10.48
C ARG A 357 -5.45 24.98 11.89
N GLN A 358 -4.52 25.65 12.55
CA GLN A 358 -4.27 25.53 13.99
C GLN A 358 -4.20 26.95 14.56
N GLY A 359 -5.22 27.33 15.34
CA GLY A 359 -5.38 28.72 15.76
C GLY A 359 -5.52 29.67 14.57
N SER A 360 -4.62 30.65 14.44
CA SER A 360 -4.57 31.59 13.31
C SER A 360 -3.67 31.14 12.16
N SER A 361 -2.92 30.04 12.33
CA SER A 361 -1.95 29.56 11.36
C SER A 361 -2.59 28.55 10.42
N MET A 362 -2.22 28.59 9.14
CA MET A 362 -2.70 27.66 8.12
C MET A 362 -1.52 26.91 7.47
N PHE A 363 -1.74 25.63 7.18
CA PHE A 363 -0.72 24.73 6.67
C PHE A 363 -1.31 23.77 5.64
N VAL A 364 -0.61 23.53 4.53
CA VAL A 364 -0.95 22.46 3.60
C VAL A 364 -0.16 21.21 3.97
N THR A 365 -0.81 20.05 4.01
CA THR A 365 -0.12 18.78 4.23
C THR A 365 0.49 18.24 2.95
N ILE A 366 1.67 17.63 3.06
CA ILE A 366 2.35 16.88 1.99
C ILE A 366 2.98 15.61 2.58
N ALA A 367 3.34 14.64 1.74
CA ALA A 367 4.10 13.47 2.20
C ALA A 367 5.52 13.87 2.64
N ASN A 368 5.91 13.52 3.86
CA ASN A 368 7.20 13.91 4.42
C ASN A 368 8.37 13.26 3.67
N HIS A 369 8.27 11.98 3.33
CA HIS A 369 9.35 11.22 2.68
C HIS A 369 9.73 11.79 1.30
N GLY A 370 8.76 12.34 0.55
CA GLY A 370 9.00 12.92 -0.77
C GLY A 370 9.70 14.29 -0.74
N PHE A 371 10.04 14.80 0.45
CA PHE A 371 10.70 16.09 0.65
C PHE A 371 11.85 15.99 1.65
N LEU A 372 12.45 14.80 1.85
CA LEU A 372 13.55 14.61 2.80
C LEU A 372 14.87 15.22 2.32
N ALA A 373 15.12 15.19 1.00
CA ALA A 373 16.32 15.77 0.39
C ALA A 373 16.19 17.28 0.10
N ASN A 374 15.08 17.90 0.50
CA ASN A 374 14.81 19.31 0.27
C ASN A 374 15.35 20.17 1.42
N ASP A 375 16.63 20.53 1.32
CA ASP A 375 17.32 21.35 2.32
C ASP A 375 16.76 22.78 2.41
N SER A 376 16.25 23.35 1.31
CA SER A 376 15.64 24.70 1.33
C SER A 376 14.26 24.70 1.99
N GLY A 377 13.58 23.55 1.99
CA GLY A 377 12.20 23.41 2.47
C GLY A 377 11.17 24.04 1.53
N GLU A 378 11.58 24.58 0.38
CA GLU A 378 10.70 25.26 -0.57
C GLU A 378 9.84 24.24 -1.33
N VAL A 379 8.55 24.54 -1.49
CA VAL A 379 7.59 23.69 -2.19
C VAL A 379 7.00 24.44 -3.37
N PHE A 380 6.96 23.79 -4.52
CA PHE A 380 6.53 24.36 -5.79
C PHE A 380 5.34 23.60 -6.36
N HIS A 381 4.55 24.28 -7.19
CA HIS A 381 3.48 23.68 -7.98
C HIS A 381 3.62 24.10 -9.47
N PRO A 382 3.48 23.16 -10.41
CA PRO A 382 3.53 21.70 -10.25
C PRO A 382 4.96 21.14 -10.22
N VAL A 383 5.93 21.92 -10.68
CA VAL A 383 7.35 21.55 -10.80
C VAL A 383 8.24 22.68 -10.27
N ALA A 384 9.56 22.44 -10.16
CA ALA A 384 10.51 23.41 -9.58
C ALA A 384 10.54 24.76 -10.32
N ASP A 385 10.33 24.75 -11.64
CA ASP A 385 10.23 25.97 -12.47
C ASP A 385 8.83 26.61 -12.43
N GLY A 386 7.91 26.03 -11.65
CA GLY A 386 6.55 26.50 -11.43
C GLY A 386 6.47 27.63 -10.41
N ASP A 387 5.31 27.74 -9.76
CA ASP A 387 5.08 28.75 -8.73
C ASP A 387 5.46 28.18 -7.35
N MET A 388 6.31 28.91 -6.62
CA MET A 388 6.59 28.58 -5.22
C MET A 388 5.32 28.78 -4.38
N ILE A 389 4.83 27.71 -3.77
CA ILE A 389 3.59 27.74 -3.00
C ILE A 389 3.82 28.02 -1.52
N GLY A 390 4.98 27.64 -0.97
CA GLY A 390 5.26 27.79 0.45
C GLY A 390 6.56 27.12 0.90
N ASN A 391 6.75 27.06 2.22
CA ASN A 391 7.90 26.41 2.85
C ASN A 391 7.45 25.37 3.88
N ILE A 392 8.17 24.26 3.98
CA ILE A 392 7.99 23.27 5.04
C ILE A 392 8.45 23.88 6.36
N VAL A 393 7.55 23.94 7.35
CA VAL A 393 7.81 24.54 8.67
C VAL A 393 7.65 23.57 9.83
N LYS A 394 6.98 22.44 9.60
CA LYS A 394 6.80 21.38 10.61
C LYS A 394 6.78 20.01 9.92
N ARG A 395 7.25 18.99 10.61
CA ARG A 395 7.26 17.59 10.13
C ARG A 395 6.76 16.66 11.24
N TYR A 396 6.03 15.64 10.82
CA TYR A 396 5.55 14.51 11.61
C TYR A 396 6.01 13.22 10.92
N PRO A 397 7.29 12.84 11.05
CA PRO A 397 7.83 11.68 10.33
C PRO A 397 7.09 10.37 10.64
N GLU A 398 6.55 10.23 11.85
CA GLU A 398 5.75 9.08 12.28
C GLU A 398 4.40 8.95 11.56
N LEU A 399 3.83 10.07 11.11
CA LEU A 399 2.64 10.10 10.27
C LEU A 399 2.97 10.20 8.77
N ASP A 400 4.26 10.39 8.46
CA ASP A 400 4.76 10.76 7.14
C ASP A 400 4.11 12.04 6.57
N ILE A 401 3.91 13.05 7.44
CA ILE A 401 3.32 14.33 7.05
C ILE A 401 4.34 15.46 7.23
N ALA A 402 4.47 16.33 6.24
CA ALA A 402 5.10 17.63 6.39
C ALA A 402 4.05 18.74 6.21
N MET A 403 4.24 19.84 6.94
CA MET A 403 3.33 21.00 6.95
C MET A 403 3.98 22.15 6.22
N VAL A 404 3.33 22.61 5.15
CA VAL A 404 3.77 23.72 4.31
C VAL A 404 3.02 24.98 4.71
N GLN A 405 3.75 26.00 5.15
CA GLN A 405 3.18 27.33 5.31
C GLN A 405 3.13 28.01 3.94
N LEU A 406 1.92 28.34 3.47
CA LEU A 406 1.72 28.99 2.18
C LEU A 406 2.31 30.40 2.16
N THR A 407 2.82 30.82 1.01
CA THR A 407 3.23 32.21 0.79
C THR A 407 2.03 33.15 0.90
N PRO A 408 2.23 34.44 1.21
CA PRO A 408 1.14 35.42 1.24
C PRO A 408 0.35 35.53 -0.08
N ALA A 409 1.00 35.26 -1.21
CA ALA A 409 0.37 35.28 -2.53
C ALA A 409 -0.59 34.10 -2.76
N ASN A 410 -0.33 32.95 -2.11
CA ASN A 410 -1.06 31.71 -2.32
C ASN A 410 -1.98 31.33 -1.15
N SER A 411 -1.90 32.02 0.00
CA SER A 411 -2.71 31.73 1.19
C SER A 411 -4.22 31.80 0.94
N ASN A 412 -4.68 32.63 0.01
CA ASN A 412 -6.09 32.75 -0.40
C ASN A 412 -6.39 31.99 -1.70
N ARG A 413 -5.42 31.23 -2.23
CA ARG A 413 -5.51 30.50 -3.49
C ARG A 413 -5.44 28.99 -3.26
N PHE A 414 -5.87 28.53 -2.09
CA PHE A 414 -6.05 27.12 -1.79
C PHE A 414 -7.49 26.88 -1.34
N THR A 415 -8.11 25.78 -1.79
CA THR A 415 -9.43 25.36 -1.34
C THR A 415 -9.48 23.87 -1.03
N ASN A 416 -10.11 23.51 0.09
CA ASN A 416 -10.52 22.13 0.38
C ASN A 416 -11.89 21.81 -0.22
N GLY A 417 -12.58 22.79 -0.82
CA GLY A 417 -13.93 22.64 -1.36
C GLY A 417 -14.03 21.80 -2.63
N THR A 418 -12.88 21.44 -3.22
CA THR A 418 -12.78 20.53 -4.36
C THR A 418 -11.67 19.52 -4.10
N TYR A 419 -11.84 18.31 -4.63
CA TYR A 419 -10.81 17.28 -4.63
C TYR A 419 -10.93 16.44 -5.91
N PHE A 420 -10.90 17.14 -7.06
CA PHE A 420 -11.18 16.55 -8.37
C PHE A 420 -12.47 15.72 -8.34
N GLN A 421 -12.38 14.40 -8.58
CA GLN A 421 -13.53 13.50 -8.59
C GLN A 421 -13.85 12.90 -7.20
N ALA A 422 -12.89 12.93 -6.26
CA ALA A 422 -13.04 12.41 -4.90
C ALA A 422 -13.82 13.39 -3.99
N GLU A 423 -14.53 12.89 -2.99
CA GLU A 423 -15.26 13.69 -1.99
C GLU A 423 -14.35 14.78 -1.38
N PRO A 424 -14.79 16.06 -1.29
CA PRO A 424 -13.95 17.11 -0.75
C PRO A 424 -13.69 16.90 0.76
N PRO A 425 -12.47 17.11 1.24
CA PRO A 425 -12.16 16.99 2.67
C PRO A 425 -12.86 18.08 3.48
N ARG A 426 -13.50 17.68 4.58
CA ARG A 426 -14.30 18.57 5.45
C ARG A 426 -13.82 18.61 6.90
N ARG A 427 -13.25 17.52 7.40
CA ARG A 427 -12.60 17.49 8.72
C ARG A 427 -11.61 16.34 8.84
N LEU A 428 -10.65 16.48 9.75
CA LEU A 428 -9.84 15.35 10.19
C LEU A 428 -10.68 14.43 11.07
N ALA A 429 -10.61 13.12 10.84
CA ALA A 429 -11.25 12.13 11.69
C ALA A 429 -10.25 11.58 12.69
N ALA A 430 -10.63 11.61 13.97
CA ALA A 430 -9.94 10.83 14.99
C ALA A 430 -10.17 9.34 14.72
N ARG A 431 -9.25 8.48 15.14
CA ARG A 431 -9.36 7.03 14.89
C ARG A 431 -10.68 6.47 15.42
N ARG A 432 -11.17 6.97 16.56
CA ARG A 432 -12.46 6.54 17.16
C ARG A 432 -13.69 6.81 16.29
N GLU A 433 -13.57 7.67 15.29
CA GLU A 433 -14.66 8.08 14.40
C GLU A 433 -14.65 7.32 13.08
N LEU A 434 -13.62 6.50 12.85
CA LEU A 434 -13.50 5.64 11.68
C LEU A 434 -14.21 4.30 11.91
N PHE A 435 -14.85 3.80 10.86
CA PHE A 435 -15.64 2.57 10.88
C PHE A 435 -15.07 1.54 9.90
N ARG A 436 -14.91 0.30 10.35
CA ARG A 436 -14.48 -0.81 9.47
C ARG A 436 -15.49 -0.99 8.33
N GLY A 437 -14.98 -1.25 7.13
CA GLY A 437 -15.76 -1.33 5.91
C GLY A 437 -16.12 0.02 5.29
N ALA A 438 -15.76 1.16 5.92
CA ALA A 438 -16.00 2.48 5.34
C ALA A 438 -15.24 2.64 4.02
N TRP A 439 -15.86 3.38 3.10
CA TRP A 439 -15.30 3.65 1.78
C TRP A 439 -14.63 5.02 1.77
N PHE A 440 -13.43 5.03 1.21
CA PHE A 440 -12.64 6.23 1.01
C PHE A 440 -12.36 6.44 -0.47
N GLU A 441 -12.28 7.69 -0.85
CA GLU A 441 -11.89 8.14 -2.17
C GLU A 441 -10.57 8.89 -2.05
N VAL A 442 -9.65 8.58 -2.97
CA VAL A 442 -8.35 9.23 -3.09
C VAL A 442 -8.15 9.56 -4.55
N ASP A 443 -7.92 10.83 -4.83
CA ASP A 443 -7.55 11.34 -6.14
C ASP A 443 -6.16 11.98 -6.07
N GLY A 444 -5.38 11.94 -7.14
CA GLY A 444 -4.01 12.43 -7.08
C GLY A 444 -3.35 12.53 -8.45
N MET A 445 -2.15 13.12 -8.46
CA MET A 445 -1.45 13.53 -9.69
C MET A 445 -1.14 12.41 -10.67
N SER A 446 -1.12 11.15 -10.23
CA SER A 446 -0.69 10.02 -11.06
C SER A 446 -1.85 9.14 -11.47
N THR A 447 -2.77 8.84 -10.55
CA THR A 447 -3.79 7.81 -10.76
C THR A 447 -5.18 8.38 -11.01
N GLY A 448 -5.51 9.64 -10.73
CA GLY A 448 -6.95 10.00 -10.72
C GLY A 448 -7.70 9.26 -9.59
N LEU A 449 -9.03 9.17 -9.68
CA LEU A 449 -9.85 8.58 -8.61
C LEU A 449 -9.58 7.09 -8.38
N LEU A 450 -9.29 6.77 -7.12
CA LEU A 450 -9.18 5.42 -6.57
C LEU A 450 -10.14 5.26 -5.39
N SER A 451 -10.74 4.07 -5.28
CA SER A 451 -11.66 3.74 -4.20
C SER A 451 -11.05 2.70 -3.28
N PHE A 452 -11.12 2.97 -1.98
CA PHE A 452 -10.55 2.13 -0.95
C PHE A 452 -11.62 1.74 0.05
N GLN A 453 -11.51 0.55 0.61
CA GLN A 453 -12.31 0.15 1.76
C GLN A 453 -11.41 -0.07 2.98
N TYR A 454 -11.76 0.54 4.11
CA TYR A 454 -11.11 0.28 5.39
C TYR A 454 -11.28 -1.18 5.79
N TRP A 455 -10.18 -1.93 5.81
CA TRP A 455 -10.21 -3.37 6.04
C TRP A 455 -9.76 -3.78 7.44
N SER A 456 -8.56 -3.34 7.87
CA SER A 456 -7.96 -3.80 9.12
C SER A 456 -7.23 -2.71 9.87
N ASP A 457 -7.14 -2.90 11.18
CA ASP A 457 -6.24 -2.15 12.05
C ASP A 457 -4.93 -2.91 12.18
N SER A 458 -3.83 -2.17 12.26
CA SER A 458 -2.50 -2.76 12.40
C SER A 458 -1.80 -2.18 13.60
N MET A 459 -1.28 -3.04 14.48
CA MET A 459 -0.36 -2.63 15.55
C MET A 459 1.06 -2.98 15.17
N GLU A 460 1.92 -1.98 15.02
CA GLU A 460 3.32 -2.18 14.65
C GLU A 460 4.26 -1.71 15.76
N CYS A 461 5.28 -2.53 16.04
CA CYS A 461 6.35 -2.19 16.96
C CYS A 461 7.24 -1.09 16.33
N PRO A 462 7.35 0.11 16.93
CA PRO A 462 8.16 1.17 16.37
C PRO A 462 9.64 0.76 16.27
N ARG A 463 10.28 1.03 15.13
CA ARG A 463 11.71 0.73 14.93
C ARG A 463 12.56 1.57 15.89
N ARG A 464 13.60 0.94 16.47
CA ARG A 464 14.59 1.61 17.32
C ARG A 464 16.01 1.17 16.97
N PRO A 465 17.02 2.02 17.27
CA PRO A 465 18.40 1.60 17.23
C PRO A 465 18.65 0.39 18.16
N PRO A 466 19.64 -0.46 17.85
CA PRO A 466 20.02 -1.58 18.71
C PRO A 466 20.39 -1.13 20.13
N GLY A 467 20.05 -1.95 21.15
CA GLY A 467 20.43 -1.72 22.55
C GLY A 467 19.46 -0.88 23.40
N HIS A 468 18.38 -0.37 22.82
CA HIS A 468 17.33 0.32 23.57
C HIS A 468 16.34 -0.66 24.25
N PRO A 469 15.74 -0.29 25.39
CA PRO A 469 14.78 -1.14 26.08
C PRO A 469 13.51 -1.38 25.24
N PRO A 470 12.82 -2.52 25.44
CA PRO A 470 11.57 -2.84 24.73
C PRO A 470 10.53 -1.73 24.86
N ILE A 471 9.79 -1.49 23.78
CA ILE A 471 8.70 -0.52 23.76
C ILE A 471 7.44 -1.17 24.34
N PRO A 472 6.82 -0.59 25.38
CA PRO A 472 5.52 -1.07 25.86
C PRO A 472 4.50 -1.12 24.73
N VAL A 473 3.70 -2.18 24.68
CA VAL A 473 2.63 -2.37 23.66
C VAL A 473 1.71 -1.16 23.55
N SER A 474 1.47 -0.45 24.65
CA SER A 474 0.66 0.78 24.67
C SER A 474 1.17 1.93 23.81
N ARG A 475 2.45 1.88 23.40
CA ARG A 475 3.14 2.84 22.54
C ARG A 475 3.40 2.30 21.14
N TRP A 476 2.85 1.15 20.79
CA TRP A 476 2.93 0.65 19.41
C TRP A 476 2.10 1.54 18.49
N LYS A 477 2.58 1.71 17.26
CA LYS A 477 1.91 2.51 16.24
C LYS A 477 0.63 1.79 15.83
N ILE A 478 -0.45 2.54 15.64
CA ILE A 478 -1.70 2.00 15.11
C ILE A 478 -1.96 2.65 13.76
N ASP A 479 -1.98 1.82 12.73
CA ASP A 479 -2.30 2.23 11.36
C ASP A 479 -3.61 1.60 10.91
N ILE A 480 -4.23 2.18 9.89
CA ILE A 480 -5.32 1.54 9.15
C ILE A 480 -4.77 1.03 7.82
N THR A 481 -5.19 -0.19 7.46
CA THR A 481 -4.95 -0.76 6.14
C THR A 481 -6.26 -0.77 5.38
N CYS A 482 -6.23 -0.22 4.18
CA CYS A 482 -7.35 -0.17 3.27
C CYS A 482 -7.05 -1.04 2.05
N ARG A 483 -8.09 -1.68 1.50
CA ARG A 483 -8.00 -2.45 0.26
C ARG A 483 -8.47 -1.59 -0.91
N ILE A 484 -7.79 -1.72 -2.04
CA ILE A 484 -8.11 -1.02 -3.29
C ILE A 484 -9.20 -1.79 -4.06
N PHE A 485 -10.17 -1.07 -4.62
CA PHE A 485 -11.24 -1.62 -5.45
C PHE A 485 -11.42 -0.83 -6.75
N GLY A 486 -11.97 -1.49 -7.77
CA GLY A 486 -12.22 -0.91 -9.09
C GLY A 486 -11.15 -1.28 -10.13
N ALA A 487 -11.04 -0.46 -11.17
CA ALA A 487 -10.04 -0.64 -12.22
C ALA A 487 -8.74 0.08 -11.85
N THR A 488 -7.73 -0.66 -11.40
CA THR A 488 -6.45 -0.10 -10.97
C THR A 488 -5.27 -0.84 -11.60
N SER A 489 -4.19 -0.13 -11.87
CA SER A 489 -2.97 -0.73 -12.44
C SER A 489 -2.32 -1.69 -11.44
N PRO A 490 -1.73 -2.83 -11.89
CA PRO A 490 -0.93 -3.69 -11.04
C PRO A 490 0.20 -2.94 -10.33
N GLU A 491 0.74 -1.93 -11.01
CA GLU A 491 1.71 -0.98 -10.49
C GLU A 491 0.97 0.30 -10.08
N MET A 492 0.84 0.52 -8.77
CA MET A 492 0.44 1.83 -8.24
C MET A 492 1.50 2.85 -8.63
N MET A 493 1.10 3.88 -9.37
CA MET A 493 2.05 4.87 -9.87
C MET A 493 2.63 5.71 -8.75
N ASP A 494 3.95 5.91 -8.80
CA ASP A 494 4.66 6.90 -7.99
C ASP A 494 3.99 8.27 -8.08
N GLY A 495 3.96 8.96 -6.94
CA GLY A 495 3.44 10.32 -6.82
C GLY A 495 2.09 10.45 -6.08
N LEU A 496 1.38 9.35 -5.78
CA LEU A 496 0.11 9.42 -5.02
C LEU A 496 0.31 9.77 -3.53
N CYS A 497 1.52 9.59 -3.01
CA CYS A 497 1.86 9.93 -1.62
C CYS A 497 1.40 11.34 -1.23
N GLY A 498 0.78 11.46 -0.06
CA GLY A 498 0.23 12.71 0.47
C GLY A 498 -1.24 12.96 0.12
N ALA A 499 -1.82 12.21 -0.82
CA ALA A 499 -3.24 12.31 -1.15
C ALA A 499 -4.13 11.92 0.05
N PRO A 500 -5.16 12.70 0.41
CA PRO A 500 -6.02 12.38 1.55
C PRO A 500 -6.98 11.23 1.29
N PHE A 501 -7.15 10.34 2.27
CA PHE A 501 -8.25 9.37 2.32
C PHE A 501 -9.52 10.04 2.81
N VAL A 502 -10.43 10.38 1.89
CA VAL A 502 -11.67 11.09 2.22
C VAL A 502 -12.86 10.14 2.23
N GLU A 503 -13.60 10.07 3.34
CA GLU A 503 -14.81 9.26 3.49
C GLU A 503 -15.93 9.79 2.59
N GLU A 504 -16.43 8.93 1.69
CA GLU A 504 -17.33 9.30 0.59
C GLU A 504 -18.62 10.03 1.02
N ARG A 505 -19.15 9.79 2.23
CA ARG A 505 -20.41 10.43 2.70
C ARG A 505 -20.22 11.70 3.50
N THR A 506 -19.07 11.86 4.14
CA THR A 506 -18.91 12.83 5.21
C THR A 506 -17.79 13.81 4.96
N GLY A 507 -16.90 13.56 3.99
CA GLY A 507 -15.68 14.33 3.81
C GLY A 507 -14.69 14.15 4.95
N ASN A 508 -14.78 13.06 5.73
CA ASN A 508 -13.86 12.82 6.84
C ASN A 508 -12.51 12.36 6.29
N VAL A 509 -11.42 13.03 6.66
CA VAL A 509 -10.06 12.63 6.31
C VAL A 509 -9.55 11.62 7.33
N ALA A 510 -9.39 10.37 6.92
CA ALA A 510 -8.92 9.29 7.80
C ALA A 510 -7.40 9.27 7.97
N GLY A 511 -6.67 9.78 6.97
CA GLY A 511 -5.22 9.76 6.88
C GLY A 511 -4.77 10.24 5.50
N PHE A 512 -3.47 10.13 5.24
CA PHE A 512 -2.87 10.45 3.95
C PHE A 512 -2.18 9.22 3.37
N PHE A 513 -2.24 9.08 2.05
CA PHE A 513 -1.62 8.00 1.32
C PHE A 513 -0.11 7.97 1.56
N HIS A 514 0.37 6.85 2.08
CA HIS A 514 1.78 6.63 2.41
C HIS A 514 2.40 5.58 1.49
N LEU A 515 1.77 4.42 1.39
CA LEU A 515 2.30 3.28 0.67
C LEU A 515 1.15 2.44 0.12
N ALA A 516 1.34 1.90 -1.08
CA ALA A 516 0.58 0.75 -1.56
C ALA A 516 1.46 -0.25 -2.28
N ASN A 517 0.92 -1.46 -2.47
CA ASN A 517 1.53 -2.52 -3.24
C ASN A 517 0.60 -3.05 -4.35
N GLY A 518 -0.24 -2.17 -4.90
CA GLY A 518 -1.21 -2.52 -5.95
C GLY A 518 -2.57 -3.00 -5.45
N ASP A 519 -2.64 -3.62 -4.27
CA ASP A 519 -3.88 -4.16 -3.70
C ASP A 519 -4.29 -3.52 -2.37
N TRP A 520 -3.30 -3.08 -1.60
CA TRP A 520 -3.48 -2.55 -0.26
C TRP A 520 -2.80 -1.22 -0.14
N ALA A 521 -3.36 -0.34 0.69
CA ALA A 521 -2.76 0.91 1.06
C ALA A 521 -2.80 1.11 2.56
N GLU A 522 -1.82 1.83 3.07
CA GLU A 522 -1.71 2.15 4.50
C GLU A 522 -1.75 3.66 4.71
N CYS A 523 -2.40 4.07 5.79
CA CYS A 523 -2.27 5.43 6.31
C CYS A 523 -2.25 5.43 7.83
N ALA A 524 -1.44 6.35 8.38
CA ALA A 524 -1.40 6.59 9.81
C ALA A 524 -2.67 7.32 10.28
N THR A 525 -3.13 6.99 11.48
CA THR A 525 -4.28 7.66 12.09
C THR A 525 -3.93 9.07 12.53
N LEU A 526 -4.85 10.01 12.40
CA LEU A 526 -4.60 11.43 12.66
C LEU A 526 -4.89 11.87 14.10
N ASP A 527 -4.92 10.94 15.07
CA ASP A 527 -5.26 11.23 16.48
C ASP A 527 -4.39 12.35 17.07
N ASP A 528 -3.09 12.35 16.79
CA ASP A 528 -2.15 13.35 17.31
C ASP A 528 -2.42 14.75 16.71
N LEU A 529 -2.71 14.85 15.41
CA LEU A 529 -3.09 16.12 14.78
C LEU A 529 -4.42 16.64 15.31
N VAL A 530 -5.42 15.76 15.48
CA VAL A 530 -6.72 16.14 16.05
C VAL A 530 -6.55 16.61 17.50
N ALA A 531 -5.72 15.93 18.30
CA ALA A 531 -5.44 16.31 19.68
C ALA A 531 -4.66 17.64 19.78
N GLU A 532 -3.81 17.96 18.80
CA GLU A 532 -3.12 19.24 18.68
C GLU A 532 -4.02 20.39 18.20
N GLY A 533 -5.28 20.12 17.86
CA GLY A 533 -6.27 21.13 17.47
C GLY A 533 -6.15 21.59 16.01
N TYR A 534 -5.69 20.71 15.12
CA TYR A 534 -5.75 20.95 13.68
C TYR A 534 -7.15 20.66 13.13
N ASP A 535 -7.69 21.61 12.35
CA ASP A 535 -8.97 21.49 11.65
C ASP A 535 -8.78 21.71 10.14
N VAL A 536 -9.64 21.09 9.32
CA VAL A 536 -9.72 21.39 7.89
C VAL A 536 -10.35 22.78 7.71
N VAL A 537 -9.78 23.59 6.81
CA VAL A 537 -10.23 24.96 6.51
C VAL A 537 -11.42 24.97 5.57
#